data_AF-A0A925Z948-F1
#
_entry.id   AF-A0A925Z948-F1
#
_cell.length_a   1.000
_cell.length_b   1.000
_cell.length_c   1.000
_cell.angle_alpha   90.00
_cell.angle_beta   90.00
_cell.angle_gamma   90.00
#
_symmetry.space_group_name_H-M   'P 1'
#
loop_
_entity.id
_entity.type
_entity.pdbx_description
1 polymer ?
#
loop_
_entity_poly.entity_id
_entity_poly.type
_entity_poly.pdbx_seq_one_letter_code
_entity_poly.pdbx_strand_id
1 'polypeptide(L)'
;MGQGFGIESHGAHKSGPHRAAARYLVVIDAGGESTARLFDATRAPVADFDASTEEVAVMTRGLAAERSADATEWDHALASHSAAERAAAEVYTLDV
;
A
#
# COMPACT_ATOMS: atom_id res chain seq x y z
N MET A 1 -46.85 -24.72 11.86
CA MET A 1 -46.33 -24.53 10.49
C MET A 1 -45.88 -23.08 10.41
N GLY A 2 -44.62 -22.64 10.37
CA GLY A 2 -43.28 -23.23 10.30
C GLY A 2 -42.40 -22.03 9.97
N GLN A 3 -41.77 -21.43 10.99
CA GLN A 3 -40.93 -20.23 10.85
C GLN A 3 -39.66 -20.58 10.07
N GLY A 4 -39.28 -19.74 9.11
CA GLY A 4 -38.06 -19.89 8.33
C GLY A 4 -37.42 -18.54 8.08
N PHE A 5 -36.72 -18.02 9.09
CA PHE A 5 -35.80 -16.90 8.94
C PHE A 5 -34.69 -17.33 7.97
N GLY A 6 -34.62 -16.68 6.81
CA GLY A 6 -33.50 -16.79 5.90
C GLY A 6 -32.30 -16.09 6.51
N ILE A 7 -31.49 -16.84 7.25
CA ILE A 7 -30.10 -16.48 7.52
C ILE A 7 -29.38 -16.38 6.18
N GLU A 8 -29.37 -15.17 5.60
CA GLU A 8 -28.46 -14.83 4.53
C GLU A 8 -27.04 -14.99 5.05
N SER A 9 -26.47 -16.14 4.73
CA SER A 9 -25.07 -16.44 4.96
C SER A 9 -24.29 -15.38 4.20
N HIS A 10 -23.65 -14.47 4.94
CA HIS A 10 -22.70 -13.53 4.37
C HIS A 10 -21.74 -14.36 3.53
N GLY A 11 -21.81 -14.13 2.22
CA GLY A 11 -21.10 -14.91 1.22
C GLY A 11 -19.64 -15.01 1.61
N ALA A 12 -19.10 -16.22 1.50
CA ALA A 12 -17.69 -16.50 1.61
C ALA A 12 -16.89 -15.33 1.04
N HIS A 13 -16.06 -14.70 1.89
CA HIS A 13 -15.04 -13.79 1.42
C HIS A 13 -14.24 -14.57 0.37
N LYS A 14 -14.54 -14.31 -0.91
CA LYS A 14 -13.76 -14.83 -2.01
C LYS A 14 -12.42 -14.16 -1.84
N SER A 15 -11.47 -14.87 -1.22
CA SER A 15 -10.05 -14.59 -1.38
C SER A 15 -9.80 -14.62 -2.89
N GLY A 16 -9.87 -13.44 -3.50
CA GLY A 16 -9.46 -13.22 -4.87
C GLY A 16 -8.02 -13.70 -5.04
N PRO A 17 -7.58 -13.96 -6.29
CA PRO A 17 -6.28 -14.56 -6.58
C PRO A 17 -5.22 -13.86 -5.73
N HIS A 18 -4.47 -14.68 -4.97
CA HIS A 18 -3.40 -14.28 -4.05
C HIS A 18 -2.67 -13.08 -4.66
N ARG A 19 -3.07 -11.88 -4.25
CA ARG A 19 -2.54 -10.62 -4.78
C ARG A 19 -1.06 -10.67 -4.44
N ALA A 20 -0.21 -10.43 -5.43
CA ALA A 20 1.23 -10.52 -5.27
C ALA A 20 1.63 -9.80 -3.97
N ALA A 21 2.37 -10.51 -3.12
CA ALA A 21 2.58 -10.12 -1.74
C ALA A 21 3.27 -8.75 -1.72
N ALA A 22 2.56 -7.74 -1.20
CA ALA A 22 3.11 -6.39 -1.16
C ALA A 22 4.40 -6.41 -0.34
N ARG A 23 5.50 -6.01 -0.97
CA ARG A 23 6.85 -6.08 -0.40
C ARG A 23 7.35 -4.72 0.04
N TYR A 24 6.87 -3.66 -0.60
CA TYR A 24 7.27 -2.29 -0.31
C TYR A 24 6.04 -1.41 -0.14
N LEU A 25 6.12 -0.47 0.78
CA LEU A 25 5.18 0.62 0.95
C LEU A 25 5.95 1.92 0.80
N VAL A 26 5.55 2.79 -0.13
CA VAL A 26 6.18 4.09 -0.32
C VAL A 26 5.19 5.17 0.10
N VAL A 27 5.55 5.97 1.09
CA VAL A 27 4.79 7.13 1.53
C VAL A 27 5.38 8.37 0.87
N ILE A 28 4.54 9.12 0.16
CA ILE A 28 4.92 10.28 -0.64
C ILE A 28 4.09 11.46 -0.17
N ASP A 29 4.75 12.52 0.23
CA ASP A 29 4.10 13.80 0.52
C ASP A 29 4.14 14.71 -0.71
N ALA A 30 2.96 15.09 -1.20
CA ALA A 30 2.80 15.96 -2.35
C ALA A 30 2.26 17.35 -1.93
N GLY A 31 2.74 17.91 -0.82
CA GLY A 31 2.45 19.31 -0.46
C GLY A 31 1.00 19.58 -0.05
N GLY A 32 0.36 18.64 0.64
CA GLY A 32 -0.99 18.77 1.17
C GLY A 32 -1.78 17.47 1.17
N GLU A 33 -1.37 16.53 0.34
CA GLU A 33 -1.86 15.15 0.30
C GLU A 33 -0.67 14.19 0.45
N SER A 34 -0.75 13.32 1.46
CA SER A 34 0.24 12.27 1.68
C SER A 34 -0.37 10.95 1.24
N THR A 35 0.22 10.32 0.21
CA THR A 35 -0.25 9.05 -0.35
C THR A 35 0.71 7.94 0.04
N ALA A 36 0.16 6.79 0.42
CA ALA A 36 0.91 5.58 0.70
C ALA A 36 0.60 4.54 -0.38
N ARG A 37 1.61 4.20 -1.19
CA ARG A 37 1.44 3.26 -2.30
C ARG A 37 2.18 1.95 -2.03
N LEU A 38 1.44 0.84 -2.10
CA LEU A 38 1.97 -0.51 -1.99
C LEU A 38 2.52 -0.97 -3.34
N PHE A 39 3.67 -1.62 -3.27
CA PHE A 39 4.35 -2.23 -4.39
C PHE A 39 4.73 -3.68 -4.08
N ASP A 40 4.69 -4.53 -5.10
CA ASP A 40 5.18 -5.90 -5.04
C ASP A 40 6.72 -5.96 -5.10
N ALA A 41 7.33 -7.14 -4.95
CA ALA A 41 8.77 -7.38 -5.14
C ALA A 41 9.32 -6.83 -6.48
N THR A 42 8.51 -6.77 -7.54
CA THR A 42 8.93 -6.18 -8.82
C THR A 42 8.75 -4.65 -8.89
N ARG A 43 8.40 -3.99 -7.77
CA ARG A 43 8.04 -2.56 -7.70
C ARG A 43 6.85 -2.19 -8.59
N ALA A 44 5.97 -3.17 -8.86
CA ALA A 44 4.71 -2.93 -9.55
C ALA A 44 3.68 -2.38 -8.56
N PRO A 45 2.96 -1.28 -8.87
CA PRO A 45 1.97 -0.72 -7.98
C PRO A 45 0.83 -1.73 -7.80
N VAL A 46 0.50 -2.01 -6.54
CA VAL A 46 -0.55 -2.97 -6.20
C VAL A 46 -1.79 -2.22 -5.71
N ALA A 47 -1.64 -1.24 -4.82
CA ALA A 47 -2.71 -0.34 -4.32
C ALA A 47 -2.13 0.98 -3.82
N ASP A 48 -3.00 1.97 -3.70
CA ASP A 48 -2.78 3.22 -2.97
C ASP A 48 -3.75 3.35 -1.80
N PHE A 49 -3.28 4.06 -0.79
CA PHE A 49 -3.99 4.42 0.42
C PHE A 49 -3.65 5.88 0.74
N ASP A 50 -4.53 6.52 1.50
CA ASP A 50 -4.18 7.77 2.15
C ASP A 50 -3.22 7.46 3.31
N ALA A 51 -2.10 8.18 3.39
CA ALA A 51 -1.05 7.90 4.36
C ALA A 51 -1.47 8.19 5.81
N SER A 52 -2.57 8.94 6.00
CA SER A 52 -3.15 9.24 7.32
C SER A 52 -4.04 8.11 7.86
N THR A 53 -4.25 7.04 7.08
CA THR A 53 -5.11 5.93 7.50
C THR A 53 -4.46 5.05 8.56
N GLU A 54 -5.28 4.52 9.47
CA GLU A 54 -4.81 3.58 10.50
C GLU A 54 -4.16 2.33 9.90
N GLU A 55 -4.64 1.87 8.74
CA GLU A 55 -4.03 0.76 8.00
C GLU A 55 -2.55 1.03 7.70
N VAL A 56 -2.21 2.21 7.18
CA VAL A 56 -0.83 2.60 6.88
C VAL A 56 -0.01 2.71 8.17
N ALA A 57 -0.59 3.26 9.24
CA ALA A 57 0.07 3.33 10.54
C ALA A 57 0.37 1.94 11.12
N VAL A 58 -0.50 0.96 10.92
CA VAL A 58 -0.28 -0.44 11.31
C VAL A 58 0.78 -1.10 10.44
N MET A 59 0.73 -0.92 9.12
CA MET A 59 1.70 -1.51 8.17
C MET A 59 3.12 -1.00 8.39
N THR A 60 3.29 0.27 8.74
CA THR A 60 4.61 0.90 8.99
C THR A 60 5.10 0.71 10.43
N ARG A 61 4.27 0.15 11.32
CA ARG A 61 4.58 0.08 12.74
C ARG A 61 5.79 -0.80 13.00
N GLY A 62 6.85 -0.18 13.54
CA GLY A 62 8.10 -0.88 13.87
C GLY A 62 9.01 -1.11 12.67
N LEU A 63 8.64 -0.62 11.48
CA LEU A 63 9.50 -0.58 10.32
C LEU A 63 10.28 0.75 10.28
N ALA A 64 11.50 0.70 9.76
CA ALA A 64 12.29 1.90 9.51
C ALA A 64 12.00 2.42 8.11
N ALA A 65 11.66 3.71 8.03
CA ALA A 65 11.58 4.41 6.75
C ALA A 65 12.97 4.57 6.13
N GLU A 66 13.09 4.25 4.85
CA GLU A 66 14.30 4.51 4.07
C GLU A 66 14.00 5.49 2.93
N ARG A 67 14.79 6.56 2.82
CA ARG A 67 14.67 7.54 1.73
C ARG A 67 15.47 7.07 0.51
N SER A 68 14.95 6.02 -0.14
CA SER A 68 15.58 5.38 -1.31
C SER A 68 14.71 5.47 -2.57
N ALA A 69 13.58 6.18 -2.50
CA ALA A 69 12.63 6.37 -3.61
C ALA A 69 13.17 7.24 -4.78
N ASP A 70 14.34 7.88 -4.61
CA ASP A 70 15.07 8.56 -5.69
C ASP A 70 15.87 7.59 -6.60
N ALA A 71 16.09 6.35 -6.16
CA ALA A 71 16.85 5.39 -6.95
C ALA A 71 16.15 5.03 -8.28
N THR A 72 16.94 4.71 -9.30
CA THR A 72 16.45 4.43 -10.67
C THR A 72 15.43 3.29 -10.73
N GLU A 73 15.47 2.36 -9.77
CA GLU A 73 14.49 1.29 -9.61
C GLU A 73 13.05 1.79 -9.37
N TRP A 74 12.90 2.99 -8.83
CA TRP A 74 11.62 3.64 -8.55
C TRP A 74 11.19 4.60 -9.65
N ASP A 75 12.05 4.91 -10.63
CA ASP A 75 11.79 5.96 -11.62
C ASP A 75 10.51 5.71 -12.42
N HIS A 76 10.32 4.47 -12.88
CA HIS A 76 9.13 4.08 -13.61
C HIS A 76 7.89 3.97 -12.70
N ALA A 77 8.06 3.47 -11.49
CA ALA A 77 6.97 3.27 -10.53
C ALA A 77 6.43 4.60 -9.97
N LEU A 78 7.32 5.59 -9.82
CA LEU A 78 7.05 6.92 -9.29
C LEU A 78 7.07 7.98 -10.40
N ALA A 79 6.95 7.59 -11.68
CA ALA A 79 6.97 8.47 -12.85
C ALA A 79 6.07 9.72 -12.71
N SER A 80 4.94 9.56 -12.01
CA SER A 80 3.97 10.63 -11.77
C SER A 80 4.36 11.63 -10.67
N HIS A 81 5.44 11.39 -9.93
CA HIS A 81 5.95 12.24 -8.85
C HIS A 81 7.26 12.93 -9.25
N SER A 82 7.46 14.14 -8.74
CA SER A 82 8.67 14.94 -8.96
C SER A 82 9.87 14.35 -8.20
N ALA A 83 11.09 14.63 -8.67
CA ALA A 83 12.32 14.21 -7.99
C ALA A 83 12.38 14.66 -6.52
N ALA A 84 11.87 15.85 -6.19
CA ALA A 84 11.80 16.33 -4.81
C ALA A 84 10.87 15.48 -3.93
N GLU A 85 9.69 15.12 -4.46
CA GLU A 85 8.72 14.25 -3.76
C GLU A 85 9.33 12.86 -3.54
N ARG A 86 10.01 12.31 -4.56
CA ARG A 86 10.70 11.01 -4.47
C ARG A 86 11.87 11.02 -3.48
N ALA A 87 12.65 12.09 -3.44
CA ALA A 87 13.76 12.22 -2.49
C ALA A 87 13.27 12.36 -1.04
N ALA A 88 12.07 12.93 -0.85
CA ALA A 88 11.42 13.03 0.45
C ALA A 88 10.63 11.77 0.83
N ALA A 89 10.27 10.94 -0.15
CA ALA A 89 9.44 9.76 0.06
C ALA A 89 10.09 8.70 0.95
N GLU A 90 9.28 8.11 1.81
CA GLU A 90 9.67 7.10 2.78
C GLU A 90 9.32 5.71 2.25
N VAL A 91 10.33 4.88 2.03
CA VAL A 91 10.18 3.50 1.59
C VAL A 91 10.27 2.59 2.80
N TYR A 92 9.20 1.83 3.05
CA TYR A 92 9.14 0.79 4.07
C TYR A 92 9.18 -0.57 3.37
N THR A 93 10.07 -1.45 3.83
CA THR A 93 10.08 -2.85 3.39
C THR A 93 9.20 -3.66 4.32
N LEU A 94 8.12 -4.24 3.79
CA LEU A 94 7.18 -5.04 4.56
C LEU A 94 7.73 -6.47 4.70
N ASP A 95 7.85 -6.93 5.94
CA ASP A 95 8.11 -8.33 6.28
C ASP A 95 6.77 -9.09 6.29
N VAL A 96 6.26 -9.38 5.09
CA VAL A 96 5.06 -10.23 4.88
C VAL A 96 5.46 -11.63 4.42
#